data_AF-A0A4R5V6M1-F1
#
_entry.id   AF-A0A4R5V6M1-F1
#
_cell.length_a   1.000
_cell.length_b   1.000
_cell.length_c   1.000
_cell.angle_alpha   90.00
_cell.angle_beta   90.00
_cell.angle_gamma   90.00
#
_symmetry.space_group_name_H-M   'P 1'
#
loop_
_entity.id
_entity.type
_entity.pdbx_description
1 polymer ?
#
loop_
_entity_poly.entity_id
_entity_poly.type
_entity_poly.pdbx_seq_one_letter_code
_entity_poly.pdbx_strand_id
1 'polypeptide(L)'
;MKVQFGEDGVDDVLAGTLRNDQLIGLSGDDVLLGHVGDDILEGGEGWDYLIGGIGDDLLLGGNKRDVFELTQGDDTAFGGDGNDHFVVNGFAGDHVVITDTSGRKDTIDFSGGITSARIDMNAGAISTVDDRTIELTGLSDDDGARALEMVLLEDLSGSFGDDISTVSGLADDLVTAISGLAADVELGLASFIDKPISPFGSTSDHEYQTQLALTGDYDSWKTALDALVLGSGADGPESQLTGLMQVALRTAEVGWSSDALKVVVLATDAVPHMAGDFSTVPSNDGDNVTDGPGDDGTGEDYPSLDQVKDALLKGGIIPIFAVSDFGTTVTEAYQDIVDFFGFGTVVDLSSDSSDIIDAIEGGIAEATDTLIENAIGTDQDDVIIGNDANNEIKGRDGDDVLRGAKGRDTLFGNKGSDVLRGQNGWDTLDGGIGFDRLVGNKGQDLLDGGLGKDILKGGLHADTFQFKADEMNFADVVVDYNDGADNFSVLDDTVRSFADIGVRQNGDDVILDLDGTDFATVRNTLAADIDASDFTFGVA
;
A
#
# COMPACT_ATOMS: atom_id res chain seq x y z
N MET A 1 28.09 4.91 6.07
CA MET A 1 27.49 3.82 5.31
C MET A 1 28.56 2.84 4.88
N LYS A 2 28.50 1.60 5.38
CA LYS A 2 29.23 0.45 4.83
C LYS A 2 28.23 -0.32 3.97
N VAL A 3 28.63 -0.65 2.74
CA VAL A 3 27.79 -1.42 1.81
C VAL A 3 28.21 -2.89 1.84
N GLN A 4 27.25 -3.80 1.86
CA GLN A 4 27.44 -5.24 1.83
C GLN A 4 26.45 -5.89 0.88
N PHE A 5 26.97 -6.80 0.05
CA PHE A 5 26.20 -7.54 -0.95
C PHE A 5 26.16 -9.02 -0.59
N GLY A 6 25.03 -9.65 -0.87
CA GLY A 6 24.87 -11.09 -1.00
C GLY A 6 25.48 -11.64 -2.29
N GLU A 7 25.33 -12.95 -2.49
CA GLU A 7 25.64 -13.69 -3.69
C GLU A 7 24.35 -13.97 -4.47
N ASP A 8 24.30 -13.50 -5.72
CA ASP A 8 23.14 -13.72 -6.59
C ASP A 8 22.76 -15.21 -6.72
N GLY A 9 21.50 -15.54 -6.39
CA GLY A 9 20.88 -16.85 -6.45
C GLY A 9 21.15 -17.74 -5.22
N VAL A 10 21.52 -17.14 -4.09
CA VAL A 10 21.89 -17.83 -2.85
C VAL A 10 21.17 -17.23 -1.65
N ASP A 11 20.61 -18.10 -0.80
CA ASP A 11 20.03 -17.69 0.49
C ASP A 11 21.13 -17.20 1.45
N ASP A 12 21.22 -15.89 1.63
CA ASP A 12 22.24 -15.21 2.42
C ASP A 12 21.77 -14.81 3.82
N VAL A 13 22.76 -14.57 4.68
CA VAL A 13 22.53 -13.91 5.97
C VAL A 13 23.49 -12.73 6.06
N LEU A 14 22.94 -11.54 5.88
CA LEU A 14 23.68 -10.27 5.93
C LEU A 14 23.43 -9.60 7.29
N ALA A 15 24.50 -9.11 7.90
CA ALA A 15 24.42 -8.42 9.18
C ALA A 15 25.24 -7.12 9.14
N GLY A 16 24.57 -6.04 9.50
CA GLY A 16 25.12 -4.71 9.71
C GLY A 16 25.97 -4.63 10.97
N THR A 17 26.22 -3.40 11.39
CA THR A 17 27.19 -3.05 12.40
C THR A 17 26.52 -2.29 13.55
N LEU A 18 27.12 -1.19 13.99
CA LEU A 18 26.53 -0.28 14.97
C LEU A 18 26.47 1.14 14.41
N ARG A 19 26.38 1.24 13.09
CA ARG A 19 26.43 2.43 12.26
C ARG A 19 25.55 2.17 11.06
N ASN A 20 25.09 3.22 10.41
CA ASN A 20 24.40 3.16 9.13
C ASN A 20 25.15 2.26 8.13
N ASP A 21 24.49 1.21 7.71
CA ASP A 21 24.88 0.17 6.77
C ASP A 21 23.91 0.14 5.58
N GLN A 22 24.34 -0.43 4.46
CA GLN A 22 23.48 -0.80 3.33
C GLN A 22 23.70 -2.28 3.07
N LEU A 23 22.64 -3.07 3.15
CA LEU A 23 22.64 -4.52 2.98
C LEU A 23 21.78 -4.86 1.77
N ILE A 24 22.35 -5.57 0.80
CA ILE A 24 21.67 -5.90 -0.47
C ILE A 24 21.74 -7.42 -0.67
N GLY A 25 20.59 -8.10 -0.62
CA GLY A 25 20.42 -9.55 -0.76
C GLY A 25 20.65 -10.04 -2.20
N LEU A 26 20.03 -9.36 -3.17
CA LEU A 26 20.00 -9.68 -4.60
C LEU A 26 18.91 -10.71 -4.93
N SER A 27 19.26 -11.96 -5.20
CA SER A 27 18.26 -13.01 -5.41
C SER A 27 18.58 -14.21 -4.54
N GLY A 28 17.56 -14.85 -4.00
CA GLY A 28 17.71 -15.83 -2.91
C GLY A 28 16.63 -15.60 -1.87
N ASP A 29 16.48 -16.51 -0.91
CA ASP A 29 15.63 -16.25 0.27
C ASP A 29 16.54 -15.74 1.41
N ASP A 30 16.66 -14.43 1.56
CA ASP A 30 17.71 -13.79 2.35
C ASP A 30 17.25 -13.34 3.75
N VAL A 31 18.21 -13.20 4.67
CA VAL A 31 17.99 -12.59 5.99
C VAL A 31 18.91 -11.39 6.16
N LEU A 32 18.33 -10.20 6.26
CA LEU A 32 19.04 -8.93 6.41
C LEU A 32 18.81 -8.34 7.80
N LEU A 33 19.90 -8.08 8.53
CA LEU A 33 19.89 -7.59 9.91
C LEU A 33 20.66 -6.26 10.02
N GLY A 34 20.00 -5.11 10.08
CA GLY A 34 20.67 -3.79 10.18
C GLY A 34 21.39 -3.59 11.50
N HIS A 35 20.74 -3.98 12.60
CA HIS A 35 21.17 -3.84 14.00
C HIS A 35 21.02 -2.43 14.57
N VAL A 36 21.97 -1.53 14.35
CA VAL A 36 21.93 -0.17 14.94
C VAL A 36 22.49 0.82 13.95
N GLY A 37 21.81 1.96 13.82
CA GLY A 37 22.08 2.98 12.81
C GLY A 37 20.85 3.12 11.92
N ASP A 38 20.84 4.16 11.09
CA ASP A 38 19.80 4.33 10.07
C ASP A 38 20.27 3.54 8.85
N ASP A 39 19.78 2.31 8.71
CA ASP A 39 20.23 1.31 7.77
C ASP A 39 19.33 1.25 6.52
N ILE A 40 19.91 0.81 5.39
CA ILE A 40 19.16 0.51 4.16
C ILE A 40 19.25 -0.99 3.92
N LEU A 41 18.11 -1.68 3.89
CA LEU A 41 18.02 -3.12 3.65
C LEU A 41 17.22 -3.37 2.35
N GLU A 42 17.83 -4.08 1.41
CA GLU A 42 17.26 -4.43 0.11
C GLU A 42 17.25 -5.96 -0.03
N GLY A 43 16.08 -6.60 0.08
CA GLY A 43 15.92 -8.05 -0.11
C GLY A 43 16.19 -8.44 -1.56
N GLY A 44 15.33 -7.95 -2.45
CA GLY A 44 15.42 -8.15 -3.89
C GLY A 44 14.47 -9.24 -4.35
N GLU A 45 14.98 -10.25 -5.04
CA GLU A 45 14.18 -11.35 -5.58
C GLU A 45 14.17 -12.53 -4.62
N GLY A 46 13.11 -12.73 -3.83
CA GLY A 46 13.28 -13.66 -2.72
C GLY A 46 12.04 -13.88 -1.90
N TRP A 47 12.14 -14.77 -0.92
CA TRP A 47 11.33 -14.65 0.29
C TRP A 47 12.27 -14.15 1.38
N ASP A 48 12.28 -12.85 1.59
CA ASP A 48 13.29 -12.19 2.40
C ASP A 48 12.78 -11.87 3.80
N TYR A 49 13.71 -11.79 4.74
CA TYR A 49 13.44 -11.39 6.13
C TYR A 49 14.28 -10.18 6.50
N LEU A 50 13.65 -9.02 6.63
CA LEU A 50 14.29 -7.74 6.85
C LEU A 50 14.04 -7.26 8.28
N ILE A 51 15.12 -7.01 9.03
CA ILE A 51 15.08 -6.46 10.39
C ILE A 51 15.98 -5.22 10.44
N GLY A 52 15.38 -4.03 10.53
CA GLY A 52 16.13 -2.77 10.62
C GLY A 52 16.98 -2.70 11.89
N GLY A 53 16.34 -2.81 13.05
CA GLY A 53 16.97 -2.80 14.36
C GLY A 53 16.68 -1.53 15.16
N ILE A 54 17.70 -0.72 15.42
CA ILE A 54 17.58 0.54 16.16
C ILE A 54 18.09 1.67 15.26
N GLY A 55 17.22 2.60 14.94
CA GLY A 55 17.51 3.72 14.04
C GLY A 55 16.35 3.92 13.08
N ASP A 56 16.42 4.96 12.27
CA ASP A 56 15.37 5.23 11.29
C ASP A 56 15.70 4.43 10.02
N ASP A 57 15.16 3.22 9.89
CA ASP A 57 15.60 2.29 8.85
C ASP A 57 14.75 2.39 7.57
N LEU A 58 15.36 2.09 6.42
CA LEU A 58 14.69 1.93 5.14
C LEU A 58 14.75 0.47 4.70
N LEU A 59 13.60 -0.17 4.55
CA LEU A 59 13.48 -1.58 4.17
C LEU A 59 12.76 -1.70 2.83
N LEU A 60 13.36 -2.43 1.89
CA LEU A 60 12.86 -2.68 0.55
C LEU A 60 12.77 -4.21 0.36
N GLY A 61 11.56 -4.76 0.33
CA GLY A 61 11.33 -6.22 0.19
C GLY A 61 11.71 -6.68 -1.21
N GLY A 62 11.02 -6.12 -2.20
CA GLY A 62 11.27 -6.41 -3.60
C GLY A 62 10.18 -7.34 -4.15
N ASN A 63 10.57 -8.48 -4.70
CA ASN A 63 9.66 -9.40 -5.36
C ASN A 63 9.40 -10.65 -4.50
N LYS A 64 8.17 -11.14 -4.61
CA LYS A 64 7.56 -12.23 -3.83
C LYS A 64 7.32 -11.81 -2.38
N ARG A 65 7.17 -12.80 -1.50
CA ARG A 65 6.62 -12.58 -0.16
C ARG A 65 7.76 -12.35 0.81
N ASP A 66 7.75 -11.19 1.43
CA ASP A 66 8.75 -10.78 2.39
C ASP A 66 8.18 -10.60 3.80
N VAL A 67 9.07 -10.58 4.78
CA VAL A 67 8.75 -10.31 6.17
C VAL A 67 9.58 -9.12 6.64
N PHE A 68 8.89 -8.11 7.16
CA PHE A 68 9.48 -6.92 7.72
C PHE A 68 9.28 -6.93 9.23
N GLU A 69 10.36 -6.89 10.00
CA GLU A 69 10.30 -6.51 11.41
C GLU A 69 10.63 -5.02 11.54
N LEU A 70 9.56 -4.23 11.70
CA LEU A 70 9.64 -2.78 11.88
C LEU A 70 9.86 -2.51 13.37
N THR A 71 11.08 -2.11 13.70
CA THR A 71 11.62 -2.18 15.06
C THR A 71 11.70 -0.81 15.71
N GLN A 72 12.80 -0.45 16.38
CA GLN A 72 12.88 0.83 17.08
C GLN A 72 13.37 1.92 16.13
N GLY A 73 12.55 2.96 15.95
CA GLY A 73 12.89 4.15 15.17
C GLY A 73 11.79 4.50 14.18
N ASP A 74 11.97 5.60 13.47
CA ASP A 74 11.02 6.05 12.44
C ASP A 74 11.31 5.32 11.12
N ASP A 75 10.84 4.07 11.03
CA ASP A 75 11.12 3.17 9.91
C ASP A 75 10.25 3.47 8.68
N THR A 76 10.82 3.29 7.48
CA THR A 76 10.09 3.28 6.21
C THR A 76 10.24 1.93 5.53
N ALA A 77 9.13 1.32 5.14
CA ALA A 77 9.11 0.04 4.45
C ALA A 77 8.38 0.14 3.11
N PHE A 78 8.99 -0.42 2.07
CA PHE A 78 8.35 -0.71 0.80
C PHE A 78 8.26 -2.23 0.65
N GLY A 79 7.03 -2.76 0.61
CA GLY A 79 6.77 -4.19 0.44
C GLY A 79 7.26 -4.67 -0.92
N GLY A 80 6.58 -4.17 -1.95
CA GLY A 80 6.88 -4.49 -3.34
C GLY A 80 5.90 -5.54 -3.83
N ASP A 81 6.33 -6.39 -4.76
CA ASP A 81 5.46 -7.38 -5.39
C ASP A 81 5.25 -8.60 -4.48
N GLY A 82 4.24 -8.61 -3.63
CA GLY A 82 4.25 -9.61 -2.58
C GLY A 82 2.94 -10.12 -2.06
N ASN A 83 3.05 -10.88 -0.98
CA ASN A 83 1.98 -11.01 0.02
C ASN A 83 2.72 -10.89 1.35
N ASP A 84 3.10 -9.67 1.65
CA ASP A 84 4.11 -9.31 2.62
C ASP A 84 3.56 -9.29 4.03
N HIS A 85 4.47 -9.35 4.99
CA HIS A 85 4.12 -9.43 6.40
C HIS A 85 4.90 -8.39 7.19
N PHE A 86 4.24 -7.29 7.52
CA PHE A 86 4.76 -6.18 8.29
C PHE A 86 4.48 -6.41 9.79
N VAL A 87 5.49 -6.90 10.51
CA VAL A 87 5.43 -7.12 11.94
C VAL A 87 5.91 -5.87 12.67
N VAL A 88 5.03 -5.27 13.46
CA VAL A 88 5.27 -3.97 14.07
C VAL A 88 5.73 -4.14 15.52
N ASN A 89 7.05 -4.11 15.74
CA ASN A 89 7.75 -4.44 16.99
C ASN A 89 8.74 -3.33 17.45
N GLY A 90 8.24 -2.16 17.86
CA GLY A 90 9.05 -0.98 18.24
C GLY A 90 8.82 -0.50 19.67
N PHE A 91 9.30 0.71 19.99
CA PHE A 91 9.05 1.37 21.27
C PHE A 91 8.02 2.50 21.13
N ALA A 92 7.51 2.99 22.26
CA ALA A 92 6.55 4.08 22.28
C ALA A 92 7.12 5.38 21.67
N GLY A 93 6.37 5.98 20.74
CA GLY A 93 6.69 7.25 20.10
C GLY A 93 7.23 7.15 18.67
N ASP A 94 7.50 5.95 18.18
CA ASP A 94 8.02 5.70 16.83
C ASP A 94 6.93 5.95 15.76
N HIS A 95 7.33 6.47 14.58
CA HIS A 95 6.49 6.68 13.41
C HIS A 95 6.95 5.82 12.23
N VAL A 96 6.15 4.83 11.87
CA VAL A 96 6.45 3.88 10.80
C VAL A 96 5.62 4.22 9.57
N VAL A 97 6.26 4.25 8.39
CA VAL A 97 5.60 4.47 7.10
C VAL A 97 5.69 3.20 6.26
N ILE A 98 4.56 2.68 5.79
CA ILE A 98 4.48 1.49 4.95
C ILE A 98 3.88 1.87 3.59
N THR A 99 4.65 1.66 2.53
CA THR A 99 4.20 1.72 1.14
C THR A 99 4.15 0.32 0.57
N ASP A 100 2.96 -0.17 0.23
CA ASP A 100 2.83 -1.48 -0.39
C ASP A 100 1.69 -1.47 -1.39
N THR A 101 2.03 -1.43 -2.67
CA THR A 101 1.09 -1.04 -3.74
C THR A 101 0.72 -2.20 -4.66
N SER A 102 1.43 -3.31 -4.53
CA SER A 102 1.15 -4.56 -5.21
C SER A 102 1.03 -5.67 -4.18
N GLY A 103 0.68 -6.87 -4.64
CA GLY A 103 0.18 -7.92 -3.74
C GLY A 103 -1.33 -7.84 -3.52
N ARG A 104 -1.86 -8.84 -2.82
CA ARG A 104 -3.31 -9.01 -2.59
C ARG A 104 -3.64 -9.69 -1.26
N LYS A 105 -2.65 -9.95 -0.40
CA LYS A 105 -2.83 -10.59 0.91
C LYS A 105 -1.79 -10.12 1.91
N ASP A 106 -1.46 -8.85 1.83
CA ASP A 106 -0.44 -8.21 2.62
C ASP A 106 -0.98 -8.08 4.06
N THR A 107 -0.10 -8.26 5.03
CA THR A 107 -0.49 -8.44 6.44
C THR A 107 0.22 -7.43 7.33
N ILE A 108 -0.57 -6.61 8.02
CA ILE A 108 -0.09 -5.80 9.14
C ILE A 108 -0.30 -6.57 10.46
N ASP A 109 0.77 -6.76 11.23
CA ASP A 109 0.78 -7.61 12.40
C ASP A 109 1.24 -6.87 13.65
N PHE A 110 0.29 -6.60 14.54
CA PHE A 110 0.51 -5.91 15.81
C PHE A 110 0.58 -6.90 16.98
N SER A 111 0.75 -8.20 16.74
CA SER A 111 0.71 -9.21 17.81
C SER A 111 1.79 -9.07 18.88
N GLY A 112 2.85 -8.30 18.63
CA GLY A 112 3.87 -7.94 19.62
C GLY A 112 3.47 -6.79 20.56
N GLY A 113 2.36 -6.10 20.26
CA GLY A 113 1.88 -4.94 21.02
C GLY A 113 1.38 -5.29 22.42
N ILE A 114 1.50 -4.34 23.35
CA ILE A 114 1.15 -4.54 24.77
C ILE A 114 0.01 -3.63 25.26
N THR A 115 -0.51 -2.80 24.37
CA THR A 115 -1.66 -1.92 24.57
C THR A 115 -2.67 -2.14 23.45
N SER A 116 -3.92 -1.71 23.68
CA SER A 116 -4.95 -1.70 22.64
C SER A 116 -4.49 -0.97 21.38
N ALA A 117 -4.69 -1.63 20.25
CA ALA A 117 -4.43 -1.11 18.93
C ALA A 117 -5.67 -0.51 18.28
N ARG A 118 -5.43 0.48 17.43
CA ARG A 118 -6.35 0.89 16.38
C ARG A 118 -5.68 0.59 15.05
N ILE A 119 -6.22 -0.34 14.29
CA ILE A 119 -5.72 -0.69 12.96
C ILE A 119 -6.77 -0.22 11.94
N ASP A 120 -6.34 0.57 10.97
CA ASP A 120 -7.16 1.03 9.85
C ASP A 120 -6.40 0.73 8.56
N MET A 121 -6.91 -0.20 7.76
CA MET A 121 -6.24 -0.74 6.56
C MET A 121 -6.53 0.06 5.28
N ASN A 122 -7.16 1.23 5.40
CA ASN A 122 -7.41 2.11 4.25
C ASN A 122 -6.14 2.87 3.89
N ALA A 123 -5.91 3.10 2.60
CA ALA A 123 -4.78 3.90 2.11
C ALA A 123 -4.79 5.31 2.73
N GLY A 124 -3.61 5.80 3.14
CA GLY A 124 -3.45 7.06 3.85
C GLY A 124 -3.95 7.07 5.30
N ALA A 125 -4.50 5.96 5.81
CA ALA A 125 -4.98 5.89 7.17
C ALA A 125 -3.83 5.74 8.18
N ILE A 126 -4.11 6.20 9.39
CA ILE A 126 -3.19 6.10 10.51
C ILE A 126 -3.69 5.04 11.48
N SER A 127 -2.84 4.04 11.70
CA SER A 127 -2.96 3.01 12.73
C SER A 127 -2.10 3.36 13.94
N THR A 128 -2.46 2.88 15.12
CA THR A 128 -1.71 3.17 16.36
C THR A 128 -1.64 1.96 17.29
N VAL A 129 -0.51 1.74 17.93
CA VAL A 129 -0.29 0.72 18.98
C VAL A 129 0.89 1.12 19.87
N ASP A 130 0.79 0.97 21.18
CA ASP A 130 1.86 1.30 22.15
C ASP A 130 2.37 2.74 22.05
N ASP A 131 1.50 3.72 21.80
CA ASP A 131 1.85 5.13 21.49
C ASP A 131 2.71 5.30 20.21
N ARG A 132 2.78 4.28 19.34
CA ARG A 132 3.34 4.35 17.98
C ARG A 132 2.30 4.75 16.97
N THR A 133 2.77 5.31 15.86
CA THR A 133 1.95 5.67 14.69
C THR A 133 2.43 4.85 13.51
N ILE A 134 1.52 4.14 12.85
CA ILE A 134 1.80 3.41 11.62
C ILE A 134 0.96 4.06 10.54
N GLU A 135 1.63 4.60 9.55
CA GLU A 135 1.03 5.23 8.39
C GLU A 135 1.08 4.24 7.22
N LEU A 136 -0.09 3.90 6.68
CA LEU A 136 -0.17 3.28 5.38
C LEU A 136 -0.19 4.42 4.37
N THR A 137 0.79 4.49 3.46
CA THR A 137 0.82 5.58 2.49
C THR A 137 -0.43 5.60 1.62
N GLY A 138 -0.68 6.76 1.04
CA GLY A 138 -1.84 7.03 0.21
C GLY A 138 -2.40 8.41 0.51
N LEU A 139 -3.22 8.91 -0.39
CA LEU A 139 -3.88 10.19 -0.19
C LEU A 139 -5.21 9.93 0.54
N SER A 140 -5.20 10.03 1.87
CA SER A 140 -6.39 9.74 2.67
C SER A 140 -7.57 10.66 2.36
N ASP A 141 -8.77 10.08 2.43
CA ASP A 141 -10.04 10.77 2.18
C ASP A 141 -10.67 11.36 3.44
N ASP A 142 -10.31 10.95 4.68
CA ASP A 142 -11.21 11.27 5.82
C ASP A 142 -10.64 11.69 7.20
N ASP A 143 -9.34 11.67 7.55
CA ASP A 143 -8.94 12.15 8.92
C ASP A 143 -7.50 12.70 9.10
N GLY A 144 -6.71 12.86 8.02
CA GLY A 144 -5.33 13.33 8.13
C GLY A 144 -4.58 13.43 6.81
N ALA A 145 -5.21 13.99 5.78
CA ALA A 145 -4.63 14.09 4.43
C ALA A 145 -3.19 14.61 4.45
N ARG A 146 -2.25 13.79 3.97
CA ARG A 146 -0.87 14.22 3.74
C ARG A 146 -0.87 15.32 2.70
N ALA A 147 -0.04 16.34 2.91
CA ALA A 147 0.24 17.29 1.84
C ALA A 147 0.87 16.52 0.67
N LEU A 148 0.53 16.90 -0.55
CA LEU A 148 1.13 16.36 -1.76
C LEU A 148 2.06 17.41 -2.36
N GLU A 149 3.33 17.06 -2.51
CA GLU A 149 4.28 17.81 -3.31
C GLU A 149 4.53 17.03 -4.60
N MET A 150 4.20 17.64 -5.73
CA MET A 150 4.37 17.03 -7.04
C MET A 150 5.25 17.90 -7.92
N VAL A 151 6.34 17.35 -8.45
CA VAL A 151 7.10 17.97 -9.53
C VAL A 151 6.76 17.27 -10.84
N LEU A 152 6.28 18.04 -11.82
CA LEU A 152 6.21 17.59 -13.20
C LEU A 152 7.59 17.80 -13.83
N LEU A 153 8.22 16.71 -14.25
CA LEU A 153 9.54 16.67 -14.90
C LEU A 153 9.34 16.34 -16.39
N GLU A 154 9.31 17.40 -17.20
CA GLU A 154 8.96 17.32 -18.63
C GLU A 154 10.17 17.06 -19.52
N ASP A 155 10.00 16.13 -20.46
CA ASP A 155 10.85 16.00 -21.63
C ASP A 155 10.63 17.18 -22.58
N LEU A 156 11.68 17.92 -22.91
CA LEU A 156 11.63 19.02 -23.88
C LEU A 156 12.40 18.71 -25.16
N SER A 157 12.70 17.45 -25.43
CA SER A 157 13.28 16.99 -26.69
C SER A 157 12.37 17.30 -27.89
N GLY A 158 12.93 17.17 -29.09
CA GLY A 158 12.20 17.49 -30.31
C GLY A 158 11.04 16.54 -30.61
N SER A 159 11.06 15.31 -30.08
CA SER A 159 10.01 14.30 -30.29
C SER A 159 8.77 14.56 -29.44
N PHE A 160 8.95 15.10 -28.23
CA PHE A 160 7.88 15.43 -27.28
C PHE A 160 7.23 16.81 -27.52
N GLY A 161 7.42 17.38 -28.70
CA GLY A 161 7.11 18.78 -28.97
C GLY A 161 5.61 19.09 -29.04
N ASP A 162 4.79 18.16 -29.53
CA ASP A 162 3.33 18.30 -29.56
C ASP A 162 2.68 18.05 -28.20
N ASP A 163 3.26 17.15 -27.39
CA ASP A 163 2.86 16.87 -26.01
C ASP A 163 2.85 18.13 -25.16
N ILE A 164 3.94 18.91 -25.18
CA ILE A 164 4.02 20.18 -24.41
C ILE A 164 2.90 21.15 -24.78
N SER A 165 2.51 21.21 -26.06
CA SER A 165 1.39 22.05 -26.48
C SER A 165 0.04 21.52 -25.98
N THR A 166 -0.12 20.21 -25.89
CA THR A 166 -1.33 19.57 -25.34
C THR A 166 -1.40 19.78 -23.83
N VAL A 167 -0.33 19.48 -23.09
CA VAL A 167 -0.24 19.63 -21.63
C VAL A 167 -0.48 21.08 -21.21
N SER A 168 0.14 22.07 -21.87
CA SER A 168 -0.15 23.50 -21.66
C SER A 168 -1.62 23.84 -21.91
N GLY A 169 -2.25 23.23 -22.93
CA GLY A 169 -3.68 23.38 -23.21
C GLY A 169 -4.60 22.80 -22.13
N LEU A 170 -4.12 21.83 -21.35
CA LEU A 170 -4.83 21.16 -20.27
C LEU A 170 -4.53 21.75 -18.88
N ALA A 171 -3.69 22.78 -18.77
CA ALA A 171 -3.14 23.24 -17.50
C ALA A 171 -4.19 23.60 -16.43
N ASP A 172 -5.32 24.21 -16.81
CA ASP A 172 -6.41 24.52 -15.87
C ASP A 172 -7.13 23.24 -15.37
N ASP A 173 -7.33 22.25 -16.23
CA ASP A 173 -7.95 20.97 -15.89
C ASP A 173 -6.99 20.13 -15.03
N LEU A 174 -5.70 20.14 -15.36
CA LEU A 174 -4.64 19.47 -14.61
C LEU A 174 -4.51 20.01 -13.19
N VAL A 175 -4.47 21.35 -13.01
CA VAL A 175 -4.49 21.96 -11.68
C VAL A 175 -5.75 21.56 -10.91
N THR A 176 -6.90 21.52 -11.57
CA THR A 176 -8.17 21.14 -10.93
C THR A 176 -8.16 19.69 -10.45
N ALA A 177 -7.63 18.78 -11.27
CA ALA A 177 -7.47 17.37 -10.95
C ALA A 177 -6.52 17.19 -9.76
N ILE A 178 -5.26 17.64 -9.88
CA ILE A 178 -4.23 17.39 -8.86
C ILE A 178 -4.57 18.08 -7.54
N SER A 179 -5.07 19.32 -7.55
CA SER A 179 -5.49 20.01 -6.31
C SER A 179 -6.71 19.38 -5.64
N GLY A 180 -7.41 18.46 -6.32
CA GLY A 180 -8.47 17.64 -5.75
C GLY A 180 -7.98 16.37 -5.05
N LEU A 181 -6.71 15.98 -5.25
CA LEU A 181 -6.15 14.74 -4.70
C LEU A 181 -5.82 14.83 -3.21
N ALA A 182 -5.44 16.01 -2.71
CA ALA A 182 -5.11 16.20 -1.30
C ALA A 182 -5.55 17.58 -0.81
N ALA A 183 -5.61 17.75 0.52
CA ALA A 183 -6.03 19.02 1.13
C ALA A 183 -5.05 20.17 0.87
N ASP A 184 -3.75 19.87 0.88
CA ASP A 184 -2.67 20.81 0.65
C ASP A 184 -1.78 20.25 -0.48
N VAL A 185 -1.78 20.92 -1.63
CA VAL A 185 -1.01 20.48 -2.82
C VAL A 185 -0.09 21.60 -3.29
N GLU A 186 1.20 21.31 -3.40
CA GLU A 186 2.19 22.18 -4.04
C GLU A 186 2.71 21.56 -5.34
N LEU A 187 2.78 22.38 -6.39
CA LEU A 187 3.23 21.96 -7.71
C LEU A 187 4.57 22.62 -8.06
N GLY A 188 5.52 21.81 -8.51
CA GLY A 188 6.79 22.24 -9.08
C GLY A 188 6.86 21.91 -10.57
N LEU A 189 7.80 22.52 -11.27
CA LEU A 189 8.06 22.24 -12.68
C LEU A 189 9.56 22.19 -12.92
N ALA A 190 10.01 21.07 -13.47
CA ALA A 190 11.36 20.82 -13.91
C ALA A 190 11.33 20.25 -15.34
N SER A 191 12.48 20.25 -16.01
CA SER A 191 12.60 19.65 -17.34
C SER A 191 13.99 19.09 -17.58
N PHE A 192 14.10 18.23 -18.58
CA PHE A 192 15.35 17.77 -19.16
C PHE A 192 15.23 17.79 -20.70
N ILE A 193 16.39 17.76 -21.37
CA ILE A 193 16.50 17.46 -22.79
C ILE A 193 17.66 16.46 -22.87
N ASP A 194 18.84 16.96 -23.21
CA ASP A 194 20.07 16.20 -23.15
C ASP A 194 21.29 17.09 -22.90
N LYS A 195 22.45 16.48 -22.68
CA LYS A 195 23.73 17.17 -22.56
C LYS A 195 23.94 18.08 -23.79
N PRO A 196 24.25 19.38 -23.62
CA PRO A 196 24.31 20.36 -24.71
C PRO A 196 25.58 20.27 -25.57
N ILE A 197 25.91 19.05 -26.01
CA ILE A 197 27.10 18.71 -26.78
C ILE A 197 26.82 17.55 -27.73
N SER A 198 27.38 17.62 -28.93
CA SER A 198 27.28 16.52 -29.91
C SER A 198 28.02 15.27 -29.42
N PRO A 199 27.46 14.05 -29.60
CA PRO A 199 26.26 13.72 -30.39
C PRO A 199 24.91 13.91 -29.71
N PHE A 200 24.88 14.03 -28.38
CA PHE A 200 23.71 14.04 -27.50
C PHE A 200 22.75 15.18 -27.78
N GLY A 201 23.21 16.42 -27.64
CA GLY A 201 22.36 17.61 -27.76
C GLY A 201 22.94 18.74 -28.60
N SER A 202 22.12 19.76 -28.79
CA SER A 202 22.53 21.04 -29.35
C SER A 202 23.08 21.97 -28.26
N THR A 203 23.86 22.98 -28.65
CA THR A 203 24.41 23.95 -27.67
C THR A 203 23.36 24.85 -27.01
N SER A 204 22.09 24.76 -27.42
CA SER A 204 20.96 25.46 -26.78
C SER A 204 20.13 24.57 -25.87
N ASP A 205 20.43 23.28 -25.83
CA ASP A 205 19.76 22.33 -24.95
C ASP A 205 20.28 22.51 -23.51
N HIS A 206 19.66 21.82 -22.56
CA HIS A 206 20.11 21.70 -21.19
C HIS A 206 19.91 20.27 -20.72
N GLU A 207 20.79 19.79 -19.84
CA GLU A 207 20.65 18.45 -19.29
C GLU A 207 19.51 18.41 -18.25
N TYR A 208 19.46 19.38 -17.34
CA TYR A 208 18.41 19.54 -16.34
C TYR A 208 18.17 21.02 -16.03
N GLN A 209 16.91 21.38 -15.79
CA GLN A 209 16.54 22.72 -15.33
C GLN A 209 15.30 22.68 -14.45
N THR A 210 15.34 23.33 -13.28
CA THR A 210 14.14 23.67 -12.50
C THR A 210 13.52 24.97 -13.05
N GLN A 211 12.30 24.93 -13.57
CA GLN A 211 11.57 26.13 -14.02
C GLN A 211 10.92 26.86 -12.86
N LEU A 212 10.32 26.09 -11.95
CA LEU A 212 9.58 26.63 -10.82
C LEU A 212 9.69 25.69 -9.62
N ALA A 213 10.11 26.24 -8.49
CA ALA A 213 10.06 25.55 -7.21
C ALA A 213 8.60 25.22 -6.82
N LEU A 214 8.42 24.23 -5.95
CA LEU A 214 7.13 23.86 -5.36
C LEU A 214 6.41 25.10 -4.82
N THR A 215 5.15 25.22 -5.22
CA THR A 215 4.30 26.34 -4.80
C THR A 215 2.82 25.99 -4.85
N GLY A 216 2.05 26.54 -3.91
CA GLY A 216 0.58 26.60 -4.00
C GLY A 216 0.05 27.73 -4.92
N ASP A 217 0.91 28.51 -5.59
CA ASP A 217 0.50 29.51 -6.58
C ASP A 217 0.36 28.89 -7.98
N TYR A 218 -0.81 28.32 -8.24
CA TYR A 218 -1.10 27.64 -9.51
C TYR A 218 -1.07 28.57 -10.74
N ASP A 219 -1.26 29.89 -10.58
CA ASP A 219 -1.13 30.82 -11.70
C ASP A 219 0.35 30.99 -12.11
N SER A 220 1.26 30.98 -11.13
CA SER A 220 2.71 30.95 -11.39
C SER A 220 3.13 29.63 -12.04
N TRP A 221 2.57 28.50 -11.59
CA TRP A 221 2.84 27.18 -12.18
C TRP A 221 2.42 27.10 -13.65
N LYS A 222 1.19 27.51 -13.98
CA LYS A 222 0.72 27.57 -15.38
C LYS A 222 1.55 28.52 -16.24
N THR A 223 1.98 29.65 -15.67
CA THR A 223 2.86 30.60 -16.38
C THR A 223 4.23 29.98 -16.68
N ALA A 224 4.76 29.13 -15.79
CA ALA A 224 6.01 28.43 -16.01
C ALA A 224 5.87 27.34 -17.08
N LEU A 225 4.76 26.59 -17.06
CA LEU A 225 4.44 25.58 -18.08
C LEU A 225 4.33 26.20 -19.49
N ASP A 226 3.60 27.31 -19.61
CA ASP A 226 3.47 28.06 -20.88
C ASP A 226 4.80 28.66 -21.39
N ALA A 227 5.81 28.76 -20.52
CA ALA A 227 7.11 29.33 -20.82
C ALA A 227 8.17 28.29 -21.21
N LEU A 228 7.84 26.99 -21.21
CA LEU A 228 8.74 25.92 -21.62
C LEU A 228 9.20 26.11 -23.08
N VAL A 229 10.46 25.75 -23.35
CA VAL A 229 11.09 25.91 -24.65
C VAL A 229 11.69 24.58 -25.09
N LEU A 230 11.19 24.07 -26.21
CA LEU A 230 11.69 22.83 -26.81
C LEU A 230 13.15 22.97 -27.26
N GLY A 231 13.93 21.93 -27.00
CA GLY A 231 15.27 21.71 -27.52
C GLY A 231 15.30 20.68 -28.64
N SER A 232 16.48 20.09 -28.86
CA SER A 232 16.64 19.07 -29.89
C SER A 232 16.60 17.64 -29.38
N GLY A 233 17.39 17.26 -28.38
CA GLY A 233 17.60 15.84 -28.04
C GLY A 233 18.15 15.10 -29.25
N ALA A 234 19.37 15.47 -29.66
CA ALA A 234 19.86 15.25 -31.02
C ALA A 234 20.11 13.78 -31.38
N ASP A 235 20.19 12.87 -30.40
CA ASP A 235 20.11 11.44 -30.61
C ASP A 235 18.73 10.87 -30.33
N GLY A 236 18.50 10.08 -29.29
CA GLY A 236 17.23 9.36 -29.18
C GLY A 236 16.94 8.86 -27.78
N PRO A 237 17.94 8.40 -27.01
CA PRO A 237 17.88 8.47 -25.57
C PRO A 237 18.05 9.92 -25.09
N GLU A 238 17.56 10.24 -23.89
CA GLU A 238 17.60 11.60 -23.34
C GLU A 238 18.10 11.59 -21.87
N SER A 239 18.03 12.73 -21.16
CA SER A 239 18.60 12.90 -19.81
C SER A 239 17.67 12.63 -18.62
N GLN A 240 16.71 11.71 -18.75
CA GLN A 240 15.70 11.41 -17.71
C GLN A 240 16.33 11.09 -16.34
N LEU A 241 17.40 10.27 -16.32
CA LEU A 241 18.05 9.88 -15.07
C LEU A 241 18.79 11.03 -14.40
N THR A 242 19.42 11.92 -15.16
CA THR A 242 19.98 13.15 -14.60
C THR A 242 18.86 14.03 -14.04
N GLY A 243 17.73 14.13 -14.75
CA GLY A 243 16.55 14.86 -14.29
C GLY A 243 16.04 14.38 -12.94
N LEU A 244 15.87 13.06 -12.78
CA LEU A 244 15.45 12.43 -11.52
C LEU A 244 16.48 12.64 -10.40
N MET A 245 17.77 12.45 -10.68
CA MET A 245 18.80 12.63 -9.65
C MET A 245 18.85 14.08 -9.17
N GLN A 246 18.82 15.05 -10.09
CA GLN A 246 18.96 16.46 -9.76
C GLN A 246 17.71 17.03 -9.09
N VAL A 247 16.50 16.64 -9.50
CA VAL A 247 15.27 17.08 -8.80
C VAL A 247 15.21 16.58 -7.36
N ALA A 248 15.79 15.40 -7.08
CA ALA A 248 15.90 14.87 -5.73
C ALA A 248 17.00 15.57 -4.90
N LEU A 249 18.20 15.73 -5.46
CA LEU A 249 19.36 16.29 -4.76
C LEU A 249 19.30 17.81 -4.57
N ARG A 250 18.59 18.54 -5.43
CA ARG A 250 18.44 20.01 -5.33
C ARG A 250 17.28 20.41 -4.43
N THR A 251 17.19 19.79 -3.25
CA THR A 251 16.07 19.94 -2.30
C THR A 251 15.71 21.39 -2.00
N ALA A 252 16.70 22.26 -1.80
CA ALA A 252 16.45 23.67 -1.49
C ALA A 252 16.02 24.51 -2.71
N GLU A 253 16.38 24.10 -3.92
CA GLU A 253 15.97 24.76 -5.17
C GLU A 253 14.54 24.35 -5.54
N VAL A 254 14.24 23.05 -5.43
CA VAL A 254 12.93 22.49 -5.73
C VAL A 254 11.92 22.82 -4.62
N GLY A 255 12.34 22.79 -3.36
CA GLY A 255 11.50 23.20 -2.22
C GLY A 255 10.85 22.07 -1.43
N TRP A 256 11.27 20.80 -1.60
CA TRP A 256 10.70 19.66 -0.91
C TRP A 256 10.64 19.86 0.61
N SER A 257 9.48 19.62 1.23
CA SER A 257 9.34 19.59 2.69
C SER A 257 9.73 18.22 3.25
N SER A 258 9.63 18.03 4.57
CA SER A 258 9.83 16.71 5.21
C SER A 258 8.53 15.94 5.43
N ASP A 259 7.38 16.62 5.40
CA ASP A 259 6.13 16.10 5.97
C ASP A 259 5.08 15.80 4.88
N ALA A 260 5.40 16.06 3.62
CA ALA A 260 4.55 15.79 2.46
C ALA A 260 4.83 14.39 1.87
N LEU A 261 3.83 13.84 1.17
CA LEU A 261 4.04 12.82 0.16
C LEU A 261 4.70 13.51 -1.05
N LYS A 262 5.84 12.97 -1.50
CA LYS A 262 6.64 13.60 -2.56
C LYS A 262 6.68 12.72 -3.77
N VAL A 263 6.27 13.28 -4.90
CA VAL A 263 6.17 12.54 -6.15
C VAL A 263 6.81 13.34 -7.27
N VAL A 264 7.59 12.66 -8.10
CA VAL A 264 8.05 13.23 -9.38
C VAL A 264 7.33 12.47 -10.50
N VAL A 265 6.55 13.20 -11.29
CA VAL A 265 5.97 12.67 -12.52
C VAL A 265 6.94 13.00 -13.66
N LEU A 266 7.57 11.98 -14.24
CA LEU A 266 8.42 12.12 -15.40
C LEU A 266 7.62 11.77 -16.65
N ALA A 267 7.44 12.75 -17.55
CA ALA A 267 6.75 12.56 -18.82
C ALA A 267 7.76 12.51 -19.99
N THR A 268 7.73 11.46 -20.82
CA THR A 268 8.68 11.28 -21.93
C THR A 268 8.21 10.24 -22.96
N ASP A 269 8.73 10.31 -24.19
CA ASP A 269 8.57 9.31 -25.23
C ASP A 269 9.87 8.55 -25.56
N ALA A 270 10.94 8.80 -24.80
CA ALA A 270 12.28 8.29 -25.04
C ALA A 270 12.76 7.35 -23.94
N VAL A 271 13.78 6.53 -24.26
CA VAL A 271 14.53 5.78 -23.25
C VAL A 271 15.61 6.67 -22.61
N PRO A 272 16.09 6.38 -21.39
CA PRO A 272 17.17 7.15 -20.80
C PRO A 272 18.56 6.81 -21.33
N HIS A 273 19.41 7.83 -21.40
CA HIS A 273 20.85 7.64 -21.31
C HIS A 273 21.27 7.09 -19.94
N MET A 274 22.30 6.25 -19.95
CA MET A 274 22.82 5.55 -18.77
C MET A 274 24.31 5.83 -18.55
N ALA A 275 24.79 5.64 -17.33
CA ALA A 275 26.22 5.68 -17.02
C ALA A 275 27.04 4.83 -18.02
N GLY A 276 28.03 5.45 -18.66
CA GLY A 276 28.86 4.85 -19.70
C GLY A 276 28.57 5.38 -21.10
N ASP A 277 27.40 5.96 -21.35
CA ASP A 277 27.03 6.52 -22.66
C ASP A 277 27.90 7.74 -23.02
N PHE A 278 28.36 8.51 -22.03
CA PHE A 278 29.36 9.56 -22.20
C PHE A 278 30.70 9.23 -21.51
N SER A 279 31.17 7.99 -21.64
CA SER A 279 32.41 7.47 -21.03
C SER A 279 33.74 8.20 -21.33
N THR A 280 33.74 9.30 -22.09
CA THR A 280 34.93 10.13 -22.35
C THR A 280 35.19 11.20 -21.29
N VAL A 281 34.21 11.46 -20.41
CA VAL A 281 34.32 12.36 -19.26
C VAL A 281 34.36 11.54 -17.96
N PRO A 282 34.68 12.15 -16.80
CA PRO A 282 34.53 11.50 -15.50
C PRO A 282 33.12 10.95 -15.30
N SER A 283 33.01 9.86 -14.54
CA SER A 283 31.71 9.36 -14.08
C SER A 283 31.00 10.42 -13.24
N ASN A 284 29.67 10.42 -13.29
CA ASN A 284 28.84 11.24 -12.42
C ASN A 284 29.25 11.04 -10.95
N ASP A 285 29.43 12.12 -10.19
CA ASP A 285 29.91 12.02 -8.80
C ASP A 285 28.80 11.98 -7.75
N GLY A 286 27.53 12.02 -8.18
CA GLY A 286 26.35 11.90 -7.35
C GLY A 286 26.01 13.15 -6.55
N ASP A 287 26.56 14.30 -6.92
CA ASP A 287 26.28 15.57 -6.27
C ASP A 287 25.12 16.34 -6.94
N ASN A 288 24.76 17.49 -6.36
CA ASN A 288 23.65 18.31 -6.83
C ASN A 288 24.04 19.35 -7.90
N VAL A 289 25.16 19.13 -8.58
CA VAL A 289 25.71 19.98 -9.64
C VAL A 289 25.78 19.18 -10.93
N THR A 290 25.29 19.76 -12.02
CA THR A 290 25.46 19.19 -13.36
C THR A 290 26.80 19.64 -13.92
N ASP A 291 27.85 18.87 -13.69
CA ASP A 291 29.24 19.31 -13.87
C ASP A 291 29.52 19.83 -15.29
N GLY A 292 30.20 20.97 -15.46
CA GLY A 292 30.50 21.53 -16.79
C GLY A 292 30.54 23.06 -16.87
N PRO A 293 30.78 23.67 -18.05
CA PRO A 293 30.79 25.12 -18.22
C PRO A 293 29.45 25.79 -17.87
N GLY A 294 29.36 26.32 -16.65
CA GLY A 294 28.12 26.95 -16.18
C GLY A 294 27.09 25.94 -15.72
N ASP A 295 27.57 24.80 -15.22
CA ASP A 295 26.79 23.69 -14.69
C ASP A 295 25.84 23.09 -15.74
N ASP A 296 26.37 22.88 -16.97
CA ASP A 296 25.61 22.42 -18.13
C ASP A 296 25.61 20.90 -18.31
N GLY A 297 26.28 20.14 -17.42
CA GLY A 297 26.30 18.68 -17.45
C GLY A 297 27.34 18.03 -18.37
N THR A 298 28.05 18.82 -19.18
CA THR A 298 29.02 18.28 -20.16
C THR A 298 30.37 17.86 -19.56
N GLY A 299 30.56 18.12 -18.27
CA GLY A 299 31.75 17.83 -17.48
C GLY A 299 31.77 16.42 -16.88
N GLU A 300 30.64 15.71 -16.88
CA GLU A 300 30.48 14.38 -16.31
C GLU A 300 29.56 13.47 -17.15
N ASP A 301 29.63 12.18 -16.88
CA ASP A 301 28.76 11.16 -17.51
C ASP A 301 27.33 11.22 -16.92
N TYR A 302 26.41 10.46 -17.50
CA TYR A 302 25.08 10.26 -16.93
C TYR A 302 25.17 9.46 -15.62
N PRO A 303 24.23 9.65 -14.67
CA PRO A 303 24.23 8.91 -13.41
C PRO A 303 23.91 7.42 -13.62
N SER A 304 24.38 6.58 -12.70
CA SER A 304 23.94 5.18 -12.63
C SER A 304 22.55 5.08 -11.98
N LEU A 305 21.85 3.96 -12.21
CA LEU A 305 20.59 3.69 -11.53
C LEU A 305 20.74 3.69 -10.01
N ASP A 306 21.87 3.18 -9.47
CA ASP A 306 22.18 3.25 -8.03
C ASP A 306 22.18 4.70 -7.52
N GLN A 307 22.81 5.62 -8.24
CA GLN A 307 22.88 7.04 -7.83
C GLN A 307 21.50 7.70 -7.84
N VAL A 308 20.68 7.38 -8.83
CA VAL A 308 19.30 7.90 -8.93
C VAL A 308 18.44 7.32 -7.80
N LYS A 309 18.50 6.00 -7.58
CA LYS A 309 17.80 5.30 -6.50
C LYS A 309 18.16 5.90 -5.14
N ASP A 310 19.45 6.05 -4.86
CA ASP A 310 19.97 6.64 -3.64
C ASP A 310 19.46 8.07 -3.40
N ALA A 311 19.36 8.87 -4.46
CA ALA A 311 18.89 10.26 -4.37
C ALA A 311 17.39 10.31 -4.06
N LEU A 312 16.59 9.49 -4.75
CA LEU A 312 15.15 9.39 -4.55
C LEU A 312 14.81 8.89 -3.13
N LEU A 313 15.48 7.82 -2.68
CA LEU A 313 15.29 7.26 -1.34
C LEU A 313 15.65 8.25 -0.23
N LYS A 314 16.81 8.92 -0.32
CA LYS A 314 17.20 9.96 0.65
C LYS A 314 16.25 11.16 0.63
N GLY A 315 15.61 11.42 -0.50
CA GLY A 315 14.58 12.47 -0.63
C GLY A 315 13.20 12.05 -0.12
N GLY A 316 12.94 10.74 0.03
CA GLY A 316 11.60 10.19 0.22
C GLY A 316 10.69 10.50 -0.97
N ILE A 317 11.22 10.41 -2.20
CA ILE A 317 10.55 10.82 -3.44
C ILE A 317 10.21 9.58 -4.27
N ILE A 318 8.94 9.46 -4.66
CA ILE A 318 8.43 8.34 -5.45
C ILE A 318 8.33 8.77 -6.92
N PRO A 319 9.02 8.10 -7.86
CA PRO A 319 8.91 8.41 -9.28
C PRO A 319 7.67 7.76 -9.90
N ILE A 320 6.99 8.52 -10.77
CA ILE A 320 5.95 8.03 -11.67
C ILE A 320 6.43 8.28 -13.08
N PHE A 321 6.58 7.22 -13.86
CA PHE A 321 7.01 7.28 -15.25
C PHE A 321 5.80 7.28 -16.17
N ALA A 322 5.38 8.47 -16.63
CA ALA A 322 4.33 8.63 -17.62
C ALA A 322 4.92 8.59 -19.03
N VAL A 323 4.81 7.43 -19.69
CA VAL A 323 5.62 7.16 -20.90
C VAL A 323 4.76 6.86 -22.11
N SER A 324 5.07 7.50 -23.24
CA SER A 324 4.31 7.35 -24.47
C SER A 324 5.01 6.47 -25.51
N ASP A 325 4.77 5.15 -25.45
CA ASP A 325 5.00 4.23 -26.59
C ASP A 325 4.33 2.87 -26.33
N PHE A 326 2.98 2.87 -26.26
CA PHE A 326 2.19 1.70 -25.85
C PHE A 326 2.60 0.40 -26.57
N GLY A 327 3.26 -0.50 -25.84
CA GLY A 327 3.61 -1.87 -26.26
C GLY A 327 4.99 -2.05 -26.91
N THR A 328 5.97 -1.22 -26.57
CA THR A 328 7.34 -1.25 -27.14
C THR A 328 8.46 -1.31 -26.07
N THR A 329 9.70 -1.03 -26.50
CA THR A 329 10.92 -0.98 -25.69
C THR A 329 10.95 0.14 -24.63
N VAL A 330 10.11 1.18 -24.73
CA VAL A 330 10.14 2.31 -23.76
C VAL A 330 9.49 1.89 -22.45
N THR A 331 8.22 1.47 -22.48
CA THR A 331 7.51 0.97 -21.28
C THR A 331 8.29 -0.17 -20.60
N GLU A 332 8.84 -1.11 -21.38
CA GLU A 332 9.68 -2.20 -20.85
C GLU A 332 10.94 -1.65 -20.14
N ALA A 333 11.61 -0.63 -20.70
CA ALA A 333 12.79 -0.04 -20.07
C ALA A 333 12.47 0.67 -18.75
N TYR A 334 11.31 1.32 -18.64
CA TYR A 334 10.89 1.95 -17.38
C TYR A 334 10.39 0.95 -16.36
N GLN A 335 9.78 -0.15 -16.80
CA GLN A 335 9.45 -1.24 -15.89
C GLN A 335 10.73 -1.86 -15.32
N ASP A 336 11.75 -2.11 -16.13
CA ASP A 336 13.06 -2.58 -15.66
C ASP A 336 13.69 -1.63 -14.63
N ILE A 337 13.45 -0.31 -14.75
CA ILE A 337 13.93 0.70 -13.78
C ILE A 337 13.12 0.64 -12.49
N VAL A 338 11.79 0.55 -12.55
CA VAL A 338 10.93 0.40 -11.36
C VAL A 338 11.27 -0.87 -10.62
N ASP A 339 11.44 -1.99 -11.33
CA ASP A 339 11.85 -3.28 -10.75
C ASP A 339 13.22 -3.16 -10.07
N PHE A 340 14.17 -2.43 -10.67
CA PHE A 340 15.47 -2.18 -10.06
C PHE A 340 15.40 -1.27 -8.82
N PHE A 341 14.53 -0.27 -8.83
CA PHE A 341 14.30 0.60 -7.68
C PHE A 341 13.57 -0.15 -6.56
N GLY A 342 12.64 -1.04 -6.89
CA GLY A 342 11.72 -1.68 -5.96
C GLY A 342 10.61 -0.74 -5.49
N PHE A 343 10.45 0.43 -6.13
CA PHE A 343 9.40 1.41 -5.84
C PHE A 343 9.20 2.36 -7.03
N GLY A 344 8.05 3.05 -7.03
CA GLY A 344 7.59 3.86 -8.16
C GLY A 344 6.64 3.08 -9.06
N THR A 345 6.16 3.72 -10.12
CA THR A 345 5.25 3.08 -11.08
C THR A 345 5.47 3.58 -12.50
N VAL A 346 4.99 2.79 -13.47
CA VAL A 346 4.95 3.15 -14.89
C VAL A 346 3.49 3.27 -15.30
N VAL A 347 3.12 4.42 -15.86
CA VAL A 347 1.79 4.67 -16.39
C VAL A 347 1.85 4.97 -17.88
N ASP A 348 0.85 4.48 -18.60
CA ASP A 348 0.73 4.72 -20.03
C ASP A 348 0.39 6.19 -20.30
N LEU A 349 1.08 6.79 -21.27
CA LEU A 349 0.78 8.11 -21.81
C LEU A 349 0.46 7.99 -23.31
N SER A 350 -0.57 8.69 -23.76
CA SER A 350 -0.85 8.80 -25.19
C SER A 350 0.28 9.56 -25.90
N SER A 351 0.45 9.30 -27.20
CA SER A 351 1.51 9.92 -28.01
C SER A 351 1.38 11.44 -28.21
N ASP A 352 0.35 12.06 -27.64
CA ASP A 352 0.16 13.51 -27.62
C ASP A 352 -0.10 14.02 -26.20
N SER A 353 0.09 13.17 -25.19
CA SER A 353 -0.14 13.44 -23.77
C SER A 353 -1.55 13.97 -23.43
N SER A 354 -2.55 13.66 -24.25
CA SER A 354 -3.94 14.11 -24.04
C SER A 354 -4.63 13.47 -22.82
N ASP A 355 -4.05 12.42 -22.27
CA ASP A 355 -4.45 11.67 -21.09
C ASP A 355 -3.51 11.89 -19.89
N ILE A 356 -2.66 12.93 -19.92
CA ILE A 356 -1.72 13.24 -18.82
C ILE A 356 -2.38 13.36 -17.44
N ILE A 357 -3.63 13.81 -17.39
CA ILE A 357 -4.40 13.89 -16.13
C ILE A 357 -4.66 12.50 -15.56
N ASP A 358 -5.17 11.58 -16.39
CA ASP A 358 -5.47 10.21 -15.98
C ASP A 358 -4.17 9.48 -15.61
N ALA A 359 -3.08 9.72 -16.35
CA ALA A 359 -1.76 9.18 -16.05
C ALA A 359 -1.24 9.65 -14.67
N ILE A 360 -1.39 10.94 -14.34
CA ILE A 360 -0.94 11.49 -13.07
C ILE A 360 -1.82 10.99 -11.91
N GLU A 361 -3.15 11.08 -12.02
CA GLU A 361 -4.04 10.64 -10.95
C GLU A 361 -3.90 9.13 -10.69
N GLY A 362 -3.89 8.33 -11.76
CA GLY A 362 -3.71 6.89 -11.70
C GLY A 362 -2.33 6.50 -11.16
N GLY A 363 -1.27 7.15 -11.64
CA GLY A 363 0.09 6.87 -11.21
C GLY A 363 0.35 7.24 -9.76
N ILE A 364 -0.24 8.33 -9.25
CA ILE A 364 -0.11 8.69 -7.83
C ILE A 364 -0.82 7.65 -6.98
N ALA A 365 -2.05 7.26 -7.34
CA ALA A 365 -2.76 6.21 -6.62
C ALA A 365 -1.97 4.89 -6.65
N GLU A 366 -1.53 4.44 -7.82
CA GLU A 366 -0.78 3.19 -7.99
C GLU A 366 0.58 3.20 -7.28
N ALA A 367 1.27 4.33 -7.22
CA ALA A 367 2.58 4.39 -6.58
C ALA A 367 2.53 4.63 -5.06
N THR A 368 1.37 4.99 -4.51
CA THR A 368 1.31 5.48 -3.12
C THR A 368 0.18 4.90 -2.28
N ASP A 369 -0.94 4.46 -2.87
CA ASP A 369 -2.04 3.89 -2.11
C ASP A 369 -1.68 2.49 -1.63
N THR A 370 -1.37 2.40 -0.34
CA THR A 370 -1.01 1.14 0.29
C THR A 370 -2.22 0.21 0.39
N LEU A 371 -2.02 -1.03 -0.03
CA LEU A 371 -2.99 -2.10 -0.05
C LEU A 371 -2.60 -3.14 1.02
N ILE A 372 -3.30 -3.13 2.15
CA ILE A 372 -3.16 -4.16 3.19
C ILE A 372 -4.49 -4.89 3.31
N GLU A 373 -4.54 -6.19 3.04
CA GLU A 373 -5.78 -6.96 3.18
C GLU A 373 -5.95 -7.57 4.56
N ASN A 374 -4.87 -7.89 5.26
CA ASN A 374 -4.93 -8.68 6.47
C ASN A 374 -4.41 -7.90 7.67
N ALA A 375 -5.07 -8.07 8.81
CA ALA A 375 -4.65 -7.49 10.08
C ALA A 375 -4.64 -8.52 11.19
N ILE A 376 -3.62 -8.43 12.04
CA ILE A 376 -3.53 -9.17 13.30
C ILE A 376 -3.42 -8.14 14.42
N GLY A 377 -4.40 -8.17 15.33
CA GLY A 377 -4.42 -7.35 16.54
C GLY A 377 -3.35 -7.74 17.56
N THR A 378 -3.45 -7.11 18.72
CA THR A 378 -2.71 -7.38 19.94
C THR A 378 -3.43 -8.43 20.80
N ASP A 379 -2.98 -8.69 22.03
CA ASP A 379 -3.75 -9.50 23.00
C ASP A 379 -4.62 -8.61 23.93
N GLN A 380 -5.00 -7.41 23.45
CA GLN A 380 -5.76 -6.38 24.18
C GLN A 380 -7.00 -5.96 23.38
N ASP A 381 -7.94 -5.23 24.01
CA ASP A 381 -9.16 -4.75 23.35
C ASP A 381 -8.85 -3.80 22.17
N ASP A 382 -8.99 -4.27 20.94
CA ASP A 382 -8.58 -3.57 19.73
C ASP A 382 -9.76 -3.00 18.92
N VAL A 383 -9.45 -2.06 18.03
CA VAL A 383 -10.37 -1.61 16.98
C VAL A 383 -9.70 -1.82 15.63
N ILE A 384 -10.22 -2.76 14.83
CA ILE A 384 -9.68 -3.08 13.51
C ILE A 384 -10.71 -2.78 12.42
N ILE A 385 -10.29 -2.01 11.44
CA ILE A 385 -11.08 -1.56 10.30
C ILE A 385 -10.41 -2.06 9.02
N GLY A 386 -11.15 -2.89 8.29
CA GLY A 386 -10.83 -3.29 6.93
C GLY A 386 -11.12 -2.22 5.89
N ASN A 387 -10.70 -2.52 4.67
CA ASN A 387 -10.82 -1.68 3.49
C ASN A 387 -11.84 -2.30 2.52
N ASP A 388 -11.82 -1.89 1.26
CA ASP A 388 -12.78 -2.40 0.27
C ASP A 388 -12.37 -3.76 -0.35
N ALA A 389 -11.20 -4.29 0.01
CA ALA A 389 -10.68 -5.58 -0.47
C ALA A 389 -11.23 -6.75 0.36
N ASN A 390 -10.87 -7.99 0.01
CA ASN A 390 -11.29 -9.15 0.81
C ASN A 390 -10.33 -9.30 1.98
N ASN A 391 -10.77 -8.96 3.19
CA ASN A 391 -9.88 -8.90 4.35
C ASN A 391 -9.87 -10.20 5.18
N GLU A 392 -8.73 -10.57 5.74
CA GLU A 392 -8.63 -11.53 6.86
C GLU A 392 -8.18 -10.78 8.12
N ILE A 393 -9.07 -10.63 9.10
CA ILE A 393 -8.81 -9.87 10.33
C ILE A 393 -8.90 -10.79 11.54
N LYS A 394 -7.89 -10.72 12.42
CA LYS A 394 -7.82 -11.47 13.68
C LYS A 394 -7.69 -10.51 14.85
N GLY A 395 -8.68 -10.51 15.75
CA GLY A 395 -8.67 -9.75 17.00
C GLY A 395 -7.68 -10.29 18.02
N ARG A 396 -7.67 -11.63 18.20
CA ARG A 396 -6.88 -12.41 19.16
C ARG A 396 -7.47 -12.43 20.58
N ASP A 397 -6.79 -11.93 21.59
CA ASP A 397 -7.32 -11.92 22.97
C ASP A 397 -7.77 -10.48 23.27
N GLY A 398 -8.83 -10.29 24.06
CA GLY A 398 -9.35 -8.95 24.36
C GLY A 398 -10.77 -8.77 23.83
N ASP A 399 -11.49 -7.76 24.29
CA ASP A 399 -12.84 -7.45 23.80
C ASP A 399 -12.76 -6.55 22.56
N ASP A 400 -12.73 -7.14 21.37
CA ASP A 400 -12.37 -6.46 20.12
C ASP A 400 -13.55 -5.86 19.35
N VAL A 401 -13.27 -4.88 18.50
CA VAL A 401 -14.22 -4.34 17.51
C VAL A 401 -13.65 -4.47 16.11
N LEU A 402 -14.19 -5.41 15.33
CA LEU A 402 -13.76 -5.74 13.97
C LEU A 402 -14.80 -5.29 12.94
N ARG A 403 -14.36 -4.66 11.85
CA ARG A 403 -15.21 -4.23 10.73
C ARG A 403 -14.57 -4.60 9.39
N GLY A 404 -15.25 -5.41 8.57
CA GLY A 404 -14.76 -5.85 7.25
C GLY A 404 -14.82 -4.74 6.19
N ALA A 405 -15.96 -4.06 6.08
CA ALA A 405 -16.25 -2.94 5.17
C ALA A 405 -16.85 -3.35 3.81
N LYS A 406 -16.11 -3.38 2.70
CA LYS A 406 -16.61 -4.04 1.48
C LYS A 406 -15.70 -5.23 1.21
N GLY A 407 -16.23 -6.24 0.53
CA GLY A 407 -15.40 -7.36 0.09
C GLY A 407 -16.02 -8.67 0.48
N ARG A 408 -15.20 -9.69 0.63
CA ARG A 408 -15.57 -10.98 1.20
C ARG A 408 -14.62 -11.19 2.36
N ASP A 409 -15.07 -10.74 3.52
CA ASP A 409 -14.20 -10.62 4.68
C ASP A 409 -14.29 -11.86 5.54
N THR A 410 -13.19 -12.18 6.21
CA THR A 410 -13.13 -13.20 7.25
C THR A 410 -12.67 -12.53 8.53
N LEU A 411 -13.58 -12.44 9.51
CA LEU A 411 -13.34 -11.78 10.80
C LEU A 411 -13.31 -12.84 11.90
N PHE A 412 -12.21 -12.90 12.65
CA PHE A 412 -12.05 -13.76 13.82
C PHE A 412 -11.93 -12.90 15.08
N GLY A 413 -12.92 -12.95 15.97
CA GLY A 413 -12.85 -12.32 17.30
C GLY A 413 -11.83 -13.01 18.21
N ASN A 414 -11.81 -14.35 18.15
CA ASN A 414 -10.93 -15.22 18.91
C ASN A 414 -11.28 -15.32 20.40
N LYS A 415 -10.64 -14.63 21.35
CA LYS A 415 -10.97 -14.73 22.78
C LYS A 415 -11.37 -13.37 23.33
N GLY A 416 -12.63 -13.20 23.71
CA GLY A 416 -13.13 -11.92 24.15
C GLY A 416 -14.64 -11.85 24.07
N SER A 417 -15.22 -10.74 24.49
CA SER A 417 -16.59 -10.39 24.13
C SER A 417 -16.57 -9.41 22.97
N ASP A 418 -16.53 -9.96 21.76
CA ASP A 418 -16.16 -9.24 20.54
C ASP A 418 -17.36 -8.66 19.81
N VAL A 419 -17.10 -7.64 18.99
CA VAL A 419 -18.06 -7.04 18.07
C VAL A 419 -17.55 -7.18 16.65
N LEU A 420 -18.15 -8.07 15.88
CA LEU A 420 -17.81 -8.31 14.48
C LEU A 420 -18.87 -7.73 13.55
N ARG A 421 -18.43 -7.01 12.52
CA ARG A 421 -19.31 -6.43 11.49
C ARG A 421 -18.77 -6.69 10.09
N GLY A 422 -19.41 -7.58 9.33
CA GLY A 422 -19.03 -7.88 7.94
C GLY A 422 -19.16 -6.64 7.04
N GLN A 423 -20.35 -6.03 7.06
CA GLN A 423 -20.77 -4.87 6.27
C GLN A 423 -21.29 -5.28 4.88
N ASN A 424 -20.66 -4.83 3.79
CA ASN A 424 -21.14 -5.17 2.45
C ASN A 424 -20.27 -6.30 1.89
N GLY A 425 -20.78 -7.51 1.82
CA GLY A 425 -19.92 -8.59 1.39
C GLY A 425 -20.55 -9.95 1.51
N TRP A 426 -19.80 -10.98 1.17
CA TRP A 426 -20.16 -12.35 1.55
C TRP A 426 -19.21 -12.75 2.66
N ASP A 427 -19.54 -12.36 3.88
CA ASP A 427 -18.59 -12.33 4.96
C ASP A 427 -18.64 -13.61 5.79
N THR A 428 -17.55 -13.94 6.46
CA THR A 428 -17.46 -15.00 7.46
C THR A 428 -17.07 -14.37 8.78
N LEU A 429 -17.94 -14.49 9.77
CA LEU A 429 -17.78 -13.94 11.11
C LEU A 429 -17.69 -15.10 12.10
N ASP A 430 -16.56 -15.20 12.81
CA ASP A 430 -16.32 -16.18 13.86
C ASP A 430 -16.02 -15.43 15.17
N GLY A 431 -16.94 -15.51 16.14
CA GLY A 431 -16.80 -14.88 17.45
C GLY A 431 -15.71 -15.52 18.29
N GLY A 432 -15.53 -16.84 18.20
CA GLY A 432 -14.55 -17.57 18.99
C GLY A 432 -15.04 -17.86 20.41
N ILE A 433 -14.43 -17.28 21.44
CA ILE A 433 -14.70 -17.58 22.85
C ILE A 433 -15.13 -16.30 23.57
N GLY A 434 -16.37 -16.24 24.03
CA GLY A 434 -16.83 -15.27 25.03
C GLY A 434 -18.29 -14.92 24.92
N PHE A 435 -18.64 -13.66 24.72
CA PHE A 435 -20.03 -13.23 24.56
C PHE A 435 -20.07 -12.24 23.42
N ASP A 436 -20.24 -12.77 22.22
CA ASP A 436 -19.93 -12.05 21.00
C ASP A 436 -21.18 -11.46 20.36
N ARG A 437 -20.96 -10.41 19.56
CA ARG A 437 -22.00 -9.77 18.76
C ARG A 437 -21.57 -9.70 17.30
N LEU A 438 -22.16 -10.57 16.50
CA LEU A 438 -21.90 -10.68 15.07
C LEU A 438 -23.01 -10.01 14.26
N VAL A 439 -22.63 -9.16 13.32
CA VAL A 439 -23.56 -8.48 12.41
C VAL A 439 -23.05 -8.58 10.97
N GLY A 440 -23.71 -9.40 10.13
CA GLY A 440 -23.38 -9.53 8.70
C GLY A 440 -23.62 -8.22 7.94
N ASN A 441 -24.82 -7.66 8.07
CA ASN A 441 -25.37 -6.51 7.35
C ASN A 441 -25.87 -6.84 5.95
N LYS A 442 -25.06 -6.75 4.89
CA LYS A 442 -25.56 -6.94 3.52
C LYS A 442 -24.71 -7.96 2.79
N GLY A 443 -25.35 -9.07 2.48
CA GLY A 443 -24.90 -10.08 1.54
C GLY A 443 -25.19 -11.46 2.10
N GLN A 444 -24.48 -12.49 1.66
CA GLN A 444 -24.73 -13.86 2.13
C GLN A 444 -23.66 -14.19 3.14
N ASP A 445 -23.97 -14.00 4.41
CA ASP A 445 -22.99 -14.03 5.47
C ASP A 445 -23.04 -15.37 6.23
N LEU A 446 -21.87 -15.84 6.68
CA LEU A 446 -21.73 -16.98 7.58
C LEU A 446 -21.40 -16.43 8.98
N LEU A 447 -22.26 -16.70 9.95
CA LEU A 447 -22.10 -16.25 11.33
C LEU A 447 -21.95 -17.45 12.26
N ASP A 448 -20.82 -17.52 12.94
CA ASP A 448 -20.49 -18.52 13.94
C ASP A 448 -20.19 -17.82 15.27
N GLY A 449 -21.06 -18.00 16.26
CA GLY A 449 -20.89 -17.38 17.58
C GLY A 449 -19.70 -17.96 18.35
N GLY A 450 -19.43 -19.26 18.15
CA GLY A 450 -18.44 -19.98 18.92
C GLY A 450 -18.90 -20.34 20.34
N LEU A 451 -17.94 -20.39 21.27
CA LEU A 451 -18.18 -20.67 22.69
C LEU A 451 -18.65 -19.42 23.40
N GLY A 452 -19.95 -19.30 23.62
CA GLY A 452 -20.47 -18.07 24.18
C GLY A 452 -21.96 -18.03 24.14
N LYS A 453 -22.57 -17.11 24.89
CA LYS A 453 -23.97 -16.79 24.61
C LYS A 453 -24.01 -15.58 23.69
N ASP A 454 -24.10 -15.84 22.40
CA ASP A 454 -23.79 -14.83 21.41
C ASP A 454 -25.05 -14.19 20.84
N ILE A 455 -24.87 -13.07 20.16
CA ILE A 455 -25.92 -12.33 19.46
C ILE A 455 -25.57 -12.30 17.99
N LEU A 456 -26.37 -13.01 17.19
CA LEU A 456 -26.16 -13.17 15.75
C LEU A 456 -27.23 -12.40 14.98
N LYS A 457 -26.80 -11.55 14.06
CA LYS A 457 -27.67 -10.78 13.18
C LYS A 457 -27.17 -10.88 11.74
N GLY A 458 -27.89 -11.59 10.88
CA GLY A 458 -27.51 -11.81 9.49
C GLY A 458 -27.63 -10.52 8.68
N GLY A 459 -28.85 -10.00 8.56
CA GLY A 459 -29.14 -8.75 7.89
C GLY A 459 -29.92 -8.94 6.60
N LEU A 460 -29.38 -8.46 5.48
CA LEU A 460 -30.01 -8.49 4.16
C LEU A 460 -29.41 -9.59 3.30
N HIS A 461 -30.30 -10.28 2.58
CA HIS A 461 -30.07 -11.46 1.74
C HIS A 461 -30.22 -12.75 2.55
N ALA A 462 -29.43 -13.77 2.27
CA ALA A 462 -29.63 -15.12 2.74
C ALA A 462 -28.41 -15.51 3.56
N ASP A 463 -28.59 -15.55 4.88
CA ASP A 463 -27.51 -15.72 5.83
C ASP A 463 -27.49 -17.13 6.40
N THR A 464 -26.32 -17.57 6.87
CA THR A 464 -26.15 -18.86 7.55
C THR A 464 -25.70 -18.64 8.98
N PHE A 465 -26.51 -19.09 9.94
CA PHE A 465 -26.16 -19.14 11.36
C PHE A 465 -25.61 -20.53 11.67
N GLN A 466 -24.33 -20.62 12.03
CA GLN A 466 -23.62 -21.87 12.26
C GLN A 466 -23.56 -22.21 13.75
N PHE A 467 -23.77 -23.49 14.06
CA PHE A 467 -23.66 -24.05 15.41
C PHE A 467 -22.85 -25.34 15.34
N LYS A 468 -21.76 -25.43 16.10
CA LYS A 468 -20.97 -26.67 16.22
C LYS A 468 -21.28 -27.41 17.52
N ALA A 469 -21.22 -28.74 17.47
CA ALA A 469 -21.62 -29.62 18.57
C ALA A 469 -20.92 -29.33 19.91
N ASP A 470 -19.66 -28.92 19.87
CA ASP A 470 -18.86 -28.57 21.04
C ASP A 470 -19.17 -27.18 21.62
N GLU A 471 -19.91 -26.36 20.88
CA GLU A 471 -20.30 -24.97 21.21
C GLU A 471 -21.77 -24.87 21.69
N MET A 472 -22.64 -25.79 21.28
CA MET A 472 -24.11 -25.78 21.53
C MET A 472 -24.60 -25.78 22.99
N ASN A 473 -23.72 -25.86 23.99
CA ASN A 473 -24.13 -25.76 25.40
C ASN A 473 -24.46 -24.33 25.83
N PHE A 474 -24.26 -23.37 24.94
CA PHE A 474 -24.62 -21.99 25.12
C PHE A 474 -25.72 -21.62 24.13
N ALA A 475 -26.79 -21.01 24.65
CA ALA A 475 -27.99 -20.75 23.87
C ALA A 475 -27.94 -19.36 23.22
N ASP A 476 -27.41 -19.28 22.01
CA ASP A 476 -27.25 -18.04 21.24
C ASP A 476 -28.57 -17.36 20.92
N VAL A 477 -28.51 -16.11 20.50
CA VAL A 477 -29.66 -15.31 20.13
C VAL A 477 -29.55 -14.89 18.67
N VAL A 478 -30.39 -15.48 17.83
CA VAL A 478 -30.56 -15.09 16.42
C VAL A 478 -31.63 -14.00 16.34
N VAL A 479 -31.25 -12.82 15.87
CA VAL A 479 -32.05 -11.60 16.03
C VAL A 479 -33.06 -11.36 14.90
N ASP A 480 -32.70 -11.69 13.66
CA ASP A 480 -33.45 -11.30 12.46
C ASP A 480 -33.58 -12.40 11.41
N TYR A 481 -33.71 -13.65 11.86
CA TYR A 481 -34.00 -14.80 10.99
C TYR A 481 -35.20 -14.54 10.07
N ASN A 482 -35.02 -14.85 8.79
CA ASN A 482 -36.00 -14.72 7.73
C ASN A 482 -36.28 -16.07 7.06
N ASP A 483 -37.47 -16.61 7.31
CA ASP A 483 -37.95 -17.88 6.74
C ASP A 483 -37.87 -17.90 5.21
N GLY A 484 -37.34 -19.01 4.68
CA GLY A 484 -37.13 -19.23 3.25
C GLY A 484 -35.99 -18.42 2.62
N ALA A 485 -35.27 -17.61 3.40
CA ALA A 485 -34.06 -16.92 2.98
C ALA A 485 -32.84 -17.39 3.77
N ASP A 486 -32.92 -17.38 5.11
CA ASP A 486 -31.81 -17.74 5.98
C ASP A 486 -31.77 -19.23 6.28
N ASN A 487 -30.62 -19.71 6.75
CA ASN A 487 -30.37 -21.11 7.02
C ASN A 487 -29.61 -21.28 8.36
N PHE A 488 -29.88 -22.39 9.03
CA PHE A 488 -29.13 -22.87 10.19
C PHE A 488 -28.18 -23.99 9.75
N SER A 489 -26.88 -23.81 9.98
CA SER A 489 -25.88 -24.85 9.75
C SER A 489 -25.54 -25.55 11.06
N VAL A 490 -25.84 -26.84 11.15
CA VAL A 490 -25.57 -27.66 12.35
C VAL A 490 -24.43 -28.62 12.02
N LEU A 491 -23.26 -28.40 12.63
CA LEU A 491 -22.08 -29.23 12.46
C LEU A 491 -21.92 -30.18 13.65
N ASP A 492 -22.30 -31.46 13.46
CA ASP A 492 -22.26 -32.49 14.49
C ASP A 492 -22.10 -33.88 13.84
N ASP A 493 -21.17 -34.69 14.37
CA ASP A 493 -20.86 -36.03 13.86
C ASP A 493 -22.01 -37.05 14.04
N THR A 494 -23.00 -36.75 14.86
CA THR A 494 -24.10 -37.62 15.25
C THR A 494 -25.44 -37.14 14.73
N VAL A 495 -25.63 -35.83 14.53
CA VAL A 495 -26.86 -35.25 13.98
C VAL A 495 -26.87 -35.34 12.46
N ARG A 496 -27.95 -35.89 11.91
CA ARG A 496 -28.04 -36.14 10.46
C ARG A 496 -29.30 -35.60 9.82
N SER A 497 -30.24 -35.06 10.60
CA SER A 497 -31.48 -34.52 10.05
C SER A 497 -32.22 -33.60 11.02
N PHE A 498 -33.17 -32.83 10.46
CA PHE A 498 -34.10 -31.99 11.22
C PHE A 498 -34.94 -32.75 12.26
N ALA A 499 -35.10 -34.07 12.14
CA ALA A 499 -35.84 -34.87 13.11
C ALA A 499 -35.19 -34.89 14.51
N ASP A 500 -33.90 -34.55 14.58
CA ASP A 500 -33.13 -34.49 15.82
C ASP A 500 -33.22 -33.09 16.49
N ILE A 501 -33.78 -32.10 15.79
CA ILE A 501 -33.91 -30.72 16.28
C ILE A 501 -35.26 -30.54 16.98
N GLY A 502 -35.20 -30.18 18.27
CA GLY A 502 -36.35 -29.71 19.03
C GLY A 502 -36.68 -28.26 18.67
N VAL A 503 -37.94 -28.00 18.33
CA VAL A 503 -38.44 -26.65 18.01
C VAL A 503 -39.59 -26.32 18.95
N ARG A 504 -39.44 -25.28 19.78
CA ARG A 504 -40.41 -24.91 20.81
C ARG A 504 -40.71 -23.42 20.82
N GLN A 505 -41.99 -23.05 20.69
CA GLN A 505 -42.43 -21.67 20.89
C GLN A 505 -42.24 -21.23 22.36
N ASN A 506 -41.67 -20.04 22.57
CA ASN A 506 -41.53 -19.40 23.87
C ASN A 506 -41.86 -17.90 23.78
N GLY A 507 -43.13 -17.55 24.04
CA GLY A 507 -43.60 -16.19 23.81
C GLY A 507 -43.54 -15.86 22.32
N ASP A 508 -42.94 -14.72 21.98
CA ASP A 508 -42.75 -14.28 20.59
C ASP A 508 -41.50 -14.90 19.92
N ASP A 509 -40.71 -15.69 20.67
CA ASP A 509 -39.47 -16.30 20.20
C ASP A 509 -39.63 -17.83 19.99
N VAL A 510 -38.71 -18.43 19.25
CA VAL A 510 -38.54 -19.89 19.13
C VAL A 510 -37.26 -20.30 19.85
N ILE A 511 -37.30 -21.44 20.55
CA ILE A 511 -36.11 -22.11 21.09
C ILE A 511 -35.82 -23.34 20.23
N LEU A 512 -34.58 -23.45 19.78
CA LEU A 512 -34.02 -24.64 19.16
C LEU A 512 -33.21 -25.43 20.19
N ASP A 513 -33.48 -26.73 20.28
CA ASP A 513 -32.79 -27.64 21.19
C ASP A 513 -32.28 -28.89 20.47
N LEU A 514 -31.17 -29.44 20.95
CA LEU A 514 -30.62 -30.71 20.51
C LEU A 514 -30.48 -31.62 21.74
N ASP A 515 -31.16 -32.77 21.71
CA ASP A 515 -31.22 -33.72 22.84
C ASP A 515 -31.60 -33.08 24.19
N GLY A 516 -32.41 -32.02 24.16
CA GLY A 516 -32.87 -31.27 25.34
C GLY A 516 -31.90 -30.21 25.84
N THR A 517 -30.81 -29.94 25.12
CA THR A 517 -29.93 -28.79 25.33
C THR A 517 -30.35 -27.67 24.37
N ASP A 518 -30.79 -26.54 24.92
CA ASP A 518 -31.12 -25.35 24.13
C ASP A 518 -29.83 -24.75 23.54
N PHE A 519 -29.74 -24.63 22.22
CA PHE A 519 -28.56 -24.06 21.54
C PHE A 519 -28.85 -22.72 20.85
N ALA A 520 -30.12 -22.41 20.56
CA ALA A 520 -30.47 -21.10 19.99
C ALA A 520 -31.84 -20.61 20.43
N THR A 521 -31.97 -19.29 20.58
CA THR A 521 -33.22 -18.54 20.69
C THR A 521 -33.38 -17.66 19.45
N VAL A 522 -34.35 -17.97 18.60
CA VAL A 522 -34.66 -17.21 17.39
C VAL A 522 -35.76 -16.19 17.71
N ARG A 523 -35.44 -14.91 17.56
CA ARG A 523 -36.28 -13.79 17.99
C ARG A 523 -37.42 -13.51 17.03
N ASN A 524 -38.60 -13.21 17.57
CA ASN A 524 -39.78 -12.77 16.81
C ASN A 524 -40.21 -13.74 15.69
N THR A 525 -39.96 -15.04 15.87
CA THR A 525 -40.25 -16.09 14.89
C THR A 525 -41.37 -17.00 15.40
N LEU A 526 -42.18 -17.56 14.51
CA LEU A 526 -43.14 -18.59 14.86
C LEU A 526 -42.52 -19.97 14.63
N ALA A 527 -42.80 -20.93 15.51
CA ALA A 527 -42.32 -22.31 15.36
C ALA A 527 -42.84 -23.01 14.09
N ALA A 528 -43.83 -22.44 13.39
CA ALA A 528 -44.32 -22.94 12.11
C ALA A 528 -43.47 -22.49 10.91
N ASP A 529 -42.61 -21.49 11.11
CA ASP A 529 -41.70 -20.90 10.11
C ASP A 529 -40.29 -21.52 10.24
N ILE A 530 -40.17 -22.65 10.95
CA ILE A 530 -38.94 -23.41 11.14
C ILE A 530 -39.24 -24.84 10.69
N ASP A 531 -38.67 -25.24 9.56
CA ASP A 531 -38.80 -26.57 9.00
C ASP A 531 -37.49 -27.14 8.44
N ALA A 532 -37.53 -28.32 7.84
CA ALA A 532 -36.35 -29.01 7.37
C ALA A 532 -35.62 -28.31 6.21
N SER A 533 -36.23 -27.36 5.50
CA SER A 533 -35.54 -26.57 4.45
C SER A 533 -34.57 -25.54 5.02
N ASP A 534 -34.74 -25.17 6.29
CA ASP A 534 -33.97 -24.11 6.93
C ASP A 534 -32.71 -24.64 7.59
N PHE A 535 -32.39 -25.93 7.38
CA PHE A 535 -31.25 -26.58 8.01
C PHE A 535 -30.35 -27.28 7.00
N THR A 536 -29.05 -27.08 7.20
CA THR A 536 -27.99 -27.90 6.63
C THR A 536 -27.24 -28.63 7.74
N PHE A 537 -26.98 -29.93 7.53
CA PHE A 537 -26.28 -30.78 8.50
C PHE A 537 -24.92 -31.21 7.94
N GLY A 538 -23.86 -30.99 8.72
CA GLY A 538 -22.48 -31.31 8.35
C GLY A 538 -21.76 -32.08 9.45
N VAL A 539 -20.51 -32.48 9.16
CA VAL A 539 -19.57 -32.96 10.18
C VAL A 539 -18.82 -31.75 10.76
N ALA A 540 -18.50 -31.81 12.05
CA ALA A 540 -17.71 -30.78 12.74
C ALA A 540 -16.23 -30.83 12.36
#